data_AF-A0A2V6NT79-F1
#
_entry.id   AF-A0A2V6NT79-F1
#
_cell.length_a   1.000
_cell.length_b   1.000
_cell.length_c   1.000
_cell.angle_alpha   90.00
_cell.angle_beta   90.00
_cell.angle_gamma   90.00
#
_symmetry.space_group_name_H-M   'P 1'
#
loop_
_entity.id
_entity.type
_entity.pdbx_description
1 polymer ?
#
loop_
_entity_poly.entity_id
_entity_poly.type
_entity_poly.pdbx_seq_one_letter_code
_entity_poly.pdbx_strand_id
1 'polypeptide(L)'
;MASESKDLDGLSAAKWVELYTIMVRIRQFEERIMPLLKEGKIKGTAHPSVGQEAVAAGVCGVLAPPDYIVSNHRGHGHCIAKGMKTPEMMAELFAKATGSNKGKGGSMHIADLDQYIIGCTGIVGSGAPIAGGAALAAKVQKT
;
A
#
# COMPACT_ATOMS: atom_id res chain seq x y z
N MET A 1 10.20 -39.08 -1.68
CA MET A 1 8.83 -38.89 -1.16
C MET A 1 8.58 -37.39 -1.17
N ALA A 2 7.80 -36.89 -2.12
CA ALA A 2 7.39 -35.50 -2.12
C ALA A 2 6.51 -35.28 -0.88
N SER A 3 6.95 -34.47 0.06
CA SER A 3 6.12 -34.10 1.20
C SER A 3 4.93 -33.33 0.65
N GLU A 4 3.73 -33.87 0.84
CA GLU A 4 2.47 -33.17 0.60
C GLU A 4 2.59 -31.76 1.19
N SER A 5 2.48 -30.74 0.34
CA SER A 5 2.38 -29.37 0.78
C SER A 5 1.08 -29.28 1.58
N LYS A 6 1.19 -29.32 2.91
CA LYS A 6 0.05 -29.04 3.77
C LYS A 6 -0.46 -27.66 3.38
N ASP A 7 -1.69 -27.61 2.88
CA ASP A 7 -2.46 -26.38 2.78
C ASP A 7 -2.50 -25.78 4.19
N LEU A 8 -1.57 -24.88 4.47
CA LEU A 8 -1.63 -24.05 5.67
C LEU A 8 -2.89 -23.21 5.49
N ASP A 9 -3.90 -23.48 6.30
CA ASP A 9 -5.11 -22.68 6.47
C ASP A 9 -6.01 -22.52 5.21
N GLY A 10 -5.96 -23.46 4.27
CA GLY A 10 -6.85 -23.47 3.10
C GLY A 10 -6.44 -22.54 1.94
N LEU A 11 -5.22 -22.03 1.96
CA LEU A 11 -4.62 -21.30 0.84
C LEU A 11 -3.62 -22.18 0.08
N SER A 12 -3.62 -22.06 -1.25
CA SER A 12 -2.65 -22.75 -2.09
C SER A 12 -1.22 -22.27 -1.80
N ALA A 13 -0.23 -23.13 -2.00
CA ALA A 13 1.18 -22.77 -1.88
C ALA A 13 1.54 -21.55 -2.75
N ALA A 14 0.94 -21.43 -3.94
CA ALA A 14 1.13 -20.28 -4.81
C ALA A 14 0.65 -18.97 -4.17
N LYS A 15 -0.50 -18.99 -3.49
CA LYS A 15 -1.02 -17.81 -2.79
C LYS A 15 -0.14 -17.42 -1.60
N TRP A 16 0.38 -18.41 -0.86
CA TRP A 16 1.35 -18.13 0.21
C TRP A 16 2.62 -17.46 -0.31
N VAL A 17 3.16 -17.95 -1.44
CA VAL A 17 4.33 -17.34 -2.09
C VAL A 17 4.02 -15.92 -2.56
N GLU A 18 2.84 -15.67 -3.12
CA GLU A 18 2.40 -14.32 -3.52
C GLU A 18 2.38 -13.35 -2.34
N LEU A 19 1.69 -13.71 -1.24
CA LEU A 19 1.60 -12.90 -0.04
C LEU A 19 2.98 -12.62 0.57
N TYR A 20 3.83 -13.65 0.65
CA TYR A 20 5.19 -13.50 1.14
C TYR A 20 6.03 -12.56 0.25
N THR A 21 5.89 -12.69 -1.07
CA THR A 21 6.58 -11.82 -2.03
C THR A 21 6.16 -10.36 -1.83
N ILE A 22 4.88 -10.10 -1.58
CA ILE A 22 4.38 -8.75 -1.28
C ILE A 22 4.99 -8.23 0.02
N MET A 23 4.99 -9.02 1.09
CA MET A 23 5.59 -8.61 2.38
C MET A 23 7.08 -8.25 2.24
N VAL A 24 7.86 -9.09 1.54
CA VAL A 24 9.28 -8.82 1.28
C VAL A 24 9.47 -7.56 0.45
N ARG A 25 8.63 -7.32 -0.56
CA ARG A 25 8.69 -6.10 -1.37
C ARG A 25 8.43 -4.84 -0.55
N ILE A 26 7.42 -4.88 0.32
CA ILE A 26 7.11 -3.76 1.23
C ILE A 26 8.31 -3.48 2.14
N ARG A 27 8.80 -4.51 2.81
CA ARG A 27 9.98 -4.45 3.68
C ARG A 27 11.19 -3.82 2.98
N GLN A 28 11.55 -4.32 1.79
CA GLN A 28 12.68 -3.83 1.02
C GLN A 28 12.50 -2.37 0.58
N PHE A 29 11.28 -1.99 0.17
CA PHE A 29 10.98 -0.61 -0.19
C PHE A 29 11.17 0.32 1.01
N GLU A 30 10.59 -0.03 2.15
CA GLU A 30 10.65 0.78 3.35
C GLU A 30 12.07 0.89 3.93
N GLU A 31 12.80 -0.22 4.01
CA GLU A 31 14.20 -0.20 4.44
C GLU A 31 15.09 0.60 3.49
N ARG A 32 14.73 0.69 2.21
CA ARG A 32 15.46 1.52 1.24
C ARG A 32 15.21 3.01 1.43
N ILE A 33 13.99 3.43 1.78
CA ILE A 33 13.67 4.86 1.92
C ILE A 33 14.21 5.46 3.22
N MET A 34 14.36 4.66 4.30
CA MET A 34 14.76 5.17 5.60
C MET A 34 16.15 5.83 5.61
N PRO A 35 17.21 5.24 5.01
CA PRO A 35 18.50 5.91 4.86
C PRO A 35 18.42 7.17 4.00
N LEU A 36 17.61 7.15 2.92
CA LEU A 36 17.46 8.30 2.02
C LEU A 36 16.75 9.48 2.72
N LEU A 37 15.81 9.19 3.61
CA LEU A 37 15.20 10.19 4.48
C LEU A 37 16.22 10.77 5.46
N LYS A 38 17.03 9.91 6.10
CA LYS A 38 18.11 10.32 7.02
C LYS A 38 19.17 11.19 6.34
N GLU A 39 19.49 10.89 5.09
CA GLU A 39 20.39 11.68 4.23
C GLU A 39 19.75 12.99 3.73
N GLY A 40 18.46 13.21 3.98
CA GLY A 40 17.72 14.39 3.53
C GLY A 40 17.43 14.42 2.03
N LYS A 41 17.59 13.29 1.33
CA LYS A 41 17.28 13.13 -0.11
C LYS A 41 15.78 13.07 -0.36
N ILE A 42 15.05 12.39 0.52
CA ILE A 42 13.59 12.45 0.60
C ILE A 42 13.23 13.58 1.56
N LYS A 43 12.30 14.46 1.16
CA LYS A 43 11.83 15.57 1.99
C LYS A 43 10.56 15.19 2.74
N GLY A 44 10.34 15.79 3.90
CA GLY A 44 9.18 15.53 4.75
C GLY A 44 9.43 14.41 5.76
N THR A 45 8.38 13.67 6.10
CA THR A 45 8.42 12.55 7.04
C THR A 45 7.93 11.28 6.37
N ALA A 46 8.47 10.14 6.77
CA ALA A 46 7.98 8.83 6.38
C ALA A 46 7.78 7.97 7.61
N HIS A 47 6.70 7.18 7.63
CA HIS A 47 6.37 6.29 8.74
C HIS A 47 6.28 4.86 8.20
N PRO A 48 7.36 4.06 8.29
CA PRO A 48 7.34 2.71 7.78
C PRO A 48 6.36 1.83 8.57
N SER A 49 5.78 0.84 7.89
CA SER A 49 5.01 -0.27 8.46
C SER A 49 5.87 -1.53 8.67
N VAL A 50 7.20 -1.41 8.68
CA VAL A 50 8.15 -2.45 9.11
C VAL A 50 7.63 -3.23 10.34
N GLY A 51 7.41 -4.53 10.16
CA GLY A 51 6.86 -5.45 11.16
C GLY A 51 5.34 -5.63 11.09
N GLN A 52 4.65 -4.93 10.17
CA GLN A 52 3.20 -4.95 9.95
C GLN A 52 2.86 -5.23 8.48
N GLU A 53 3.79 -5.74 7.69
CA GLU A 53 3.64 -5.97 6.24
C GLU A 53 2.53 -6.98 5.94
N ALA A 54 2.35 -7.97 6.83
CA ALA A 54 1.32 -8.98 6.73
C ALA A 54 -0.10 -8.39 6.72
N VAL A 55 -0.32 -7.24 7.38
CA VAL A 55 -1.62 -6.56 7.40
C VAL A 55 -1.98 -6.10 5.98
N ALA A 56 -1.06 -5.40 5.32
CA ALA A 56 -1.27 -4.92 3.97
C ALA A 56 -1.39 -6.06 2.96
N ALA A 57 -0.48 -7.05 3.03
CA ALA A 57 -0.48 -8.20 2.14
C ALA A 57 -1.77 -9.03 2.29
N GLY A 58 -2.18 -9.34 3.52
CA GLY A 58 -3.37 -10.13 3.80
C GLY A 58 -4.65 -9.42 3.38
N VAL A 59 -4.85 -8.17 3.79
CA VAL A 59 -6.06 -7.40 3.44
C VAL A 59 -6.16 -7.19 1.94
N CYS A 60 -5.12 -6.67 1.29
CA CYS A 60 -5.18 -6.39 -0.15
C CYS A 60 -5.19 -7.68 -0.99
N GLY A 61 -4.64 -8.78 -0.47
CA GLY A 61 -4.60 -10.07 -1.16
C GLY A 61 -5.95 -10.76 -1.32
N VAL A 62 -7.00 -10.29 -0.62
CA VAL A 62 -8.39 -10.79 -0.72
C VAL A 62 -9.37 -9.79 -1.31
N LEU A 63 -8.93 -8.55 -1.56
CA LEU A 63 -9.76 -7.54 -2.20
C LEU A 63 -9.96 -7.86 -3.69
N ALA A 64 -11.14 -7.56 -4.21
CA ALA A 64 -11.35 -7.50 -5.64
C ALA A 64 -10.61 -6.29 -6.23
N PRO A 65 -10.25 -6.32 -7.53
CA PRO A 65 -9.61 -5.18 -8.18
C PRO A 65 -10.32 -3.83 -7.93
N PRO A 66 -11.67 -3.71 -8.09
CA PRO A 66 -12.36 -2.44 -7.92
C PRO A 66 -12.59 -2.01 -6.46
N ASP A 67 -12.19 -2.80 -5.47
CA ASP A 67 -12.39 -2.44 -4.07
C ASP A 67 -11.46 -1.29 -3.67
N TYR A 68 -12.05 -0.17 -3.26
CA TYR A 68 -11.31 1.00 -2.81
C TYR A 68 -10.57 0.73 -1.49
N ILE A 69 -9.37 1.29 -1.38
CA ILE A 69 -8.67 1.39 -0.10
C ILE A 69 -8.44 2.85 0.30
N VAL A 70 -8.55 3.09 1.60
CA VAL A 70 -8.05 4.30 2.26
C VAL A 70 -7.04 3.83 3.30
N SER A 71 -5.84 4.40 3.27
CA SER A 71 -4.78 4.03 4.19
C SER A 71 -4.44 5.18 5.14
N ASN A 72 -3.67 4.88 6.18
CA ASN A 72 -3.18 5.84 7.16
C ASN A 72 -1.74 6.32 6.84
N HIS A 73 -1.10 7.00 7.81
CA HIS A 73 0.25 7.56 7.72
C HIS A 73 1.36 6.53 7.44
N ARG A 74 1.09 5.23 7.60
CA ARG A 74 1.98 4.10 7.29
C ARG A 74 1.56 3.37 6.01
N GLY A 75 1.17 4.15 5.01
CA GLY A 75 0.41 3.63 3.88
C GLY A 75 1.20 2.96 2.76
N HIS A 76 2.53 3.04 2.74
CA HIS A 76 3.33 2.44 1.66
C HIS A 76 2.99 0.96 1.44
N GLY A 77 2.89 0.19 2.54
CA GLY A 77 2.54 -1.22 2.49
C GLY A 77 1.21 -1.47 1.79
N HIS A 78 0.15 -0.75 2.16
CA HIS A 78 -1.17 -0.91 1.56
C HIS A 78 -1.18 -0.50 0.08
N CYS A 79 -0.49 0.59 -0.27
CA CYS A 79 -0.39 1.02 -1.67
C CYS A 79 0.34 -0.01 -2.54
N ILE A 80 1.49 -0.52 -2.07
CA ILE A 80 2.26 -1.56 -2.78
C ILE A 80 1.44 -2.85 -2.89
N ALA A 81 0.78 -3.27 -1.81
CA ALA A 81 -0.03 -4.49 -1.80
C ALA A 81 -1.27 -4.38 -2.69
N LYS A 82 -1.85 -3.19 -2.84
CA LYS A 82 -2.99 -2.94 -3.74
C LYS A 82 -2.59 -2.89 -5.21
N GLY A 83 -1.31 -2.70 -5.53
CA GLY A 83 -0.79 -2.76 -6.90
C GLY A 83 -0.02 -1.52 -7.36
N MET A 84 0.14 -0.49 -6.51
CA MET A 84 0.95 0.68 -6.87
C MET A 84 2.39 0.27 -7.17
N LYS A 85 2.93 0.76 -8.28
CA LYS A 85 4.29 0.45 -8.69
C LYS A 85 5.29 1.22 -7.83
N THR A 86 6.25 0.50 -7.26
CA THR A 86 7.29 1.10 -6.42
C THR A 86 8.12 2.20 -7.09
N PRO A 87 8.39 2.21 -8.42
CA PRO A 87 9.07 3.33 -9.06
C PRO A 87 8.26 4.63 -9.03
N GLU A 88 6.93 4.55 -9.22
CA GLU A 88 6.03 5.71 -9.17
C GLU A 88 5.95 6.26 -7.74
N MET A 89 5.83 5.37 -6.75
CA MET A 89 5.89 5.75 -5.34
C MET A 89 7.24 6.37 -4.97
N MET A 90 8.36 5.80 -5.42
CA MET A 90 9.67 6.37 -5.17
C MET A 90 9.81 7.76 -5.83
N ALA A 91 9.31 7.94 -7.05
CA ALA A 91 9.28 9.25 -7.70
C ALA A 91 8.47 10.28 -6.89
N GLU A 92 7.33 9.86 -6.31
CA GLU A 92 6.51 10.69 -5.43
C GLU A 92 7.29 11.11 -4.17
N LEU A 93 7.98 10.19 -3.50
CA LEU A 93 8.81 10.48 -2.33
C LEU A 93 9.97 11.45 -2.63
N PHE A 94 10.49 11.42 -3.86
CA PHE A 94 11.52 12.34 -4.34
C PHE A 94 10.96 13.65 -4.92
N ALA A 95 9.68 13.93 -4.74
CA ALA A 95 9.00 15.11 -5.27
C ALA A 95 9.16 15.29 -6.80
N LYS A 96 9.18 14.19 -7.54
CA LYS A 96 9.31 14.21 -9.01
C LYS A 96 7.94 14.31 -9.67
N ALA A 97 7.89 14.97 -10.83
CA ALA A 97 6.68 15.09 -11.64
C ALA A 97 6.10 13.74 -12.12
N THR A 98 6.93 12.70 -12.16
CA THR A 98 6.54 11.32 -12.52
C THR A 98 6.01 10.52 -11.32
N GLY A 99 5.88 11.12 -10.14
CA GLY A 99 5.19 10.51 -9.00
C GLY A 99 3.68 10.40 -9.23
N SER A 100 3.03 9.47 -8.52
CA SER A 100 1.58 9.22 -8.61
C SER A 100 0.74 10.49 -8.41
N ASN A 101 1.22 11.43 -7.61
CA ASN A 101 0.56 12.70 -7.29
C ASN A 101 1.38 13.90 -7.80
N LYS A 102 2.25 13.68 -8.80
CA LYS A 102 3.16 14.68 -9.39
C LYS A 102 4.14 15.28 -8.37
N GLY A 103 4.55 14.50 -7.37
CA GLY A 103 5.54 14.89 -6.36
C GLY A 103 5.01 15.83 -5.28
N LYS A 104 3.69 15.95 -5.14
CA LYS A 104 3.03 16.89 -4.21
C LYS A 104 2.49 16.22 -2.94
N GLY A 105 2.21 14.92 -3.00
CA GLY A 105 1.67 14.17 -1.87
C GLY A 105 2.75 13.72 -0.89
N GLY A 106 3.93 13.37 -1.40
CA GLY A 106 5.01 12.80 -0.58
C GLY A 106 4.55 11.53 0.14
N SER A 107 5.24 11.14 1.22
CA SER A 107 5.01 9.85 1.89
C SER A 107 3.61 9.67 2.50
N MET A 108 3.04 10.73 3.07
CA MET A 108 1.80 10.62 3.84
C MET A 108 0.52 10.83 3.03
N HIS A 109 0.61 11.24 1.76
CA HIS A 109 -0.55 11.57 0.90
C HIS A 109 -0.50 10.91 -0.48
N ILE A 110 0.09 9.72 -0.56
CA ILE A 110 0.09 8.89 -1.77
C ILE A 110 -1.35 8.52 -2.11
N ALA A 111 -1.76 8.74 -3.36
CA ALA A 111 -3.05 8.31 -3.90
C ALA A 111 -2.90 7.90 -5.37
N ASP A 112 -3.72 6.95 -5.80
CA ASP A 112 -3.75 6.42 -7.16
C ASP A 112 -5.12 5.79 -7.43
N LEU A 113 -5.97 6.55 -8.09
CA LEU A 113 -7.35 6.13 -8.36
C LEU A 113 -7.43 5.05 -9.43
N ASP A 114 -6.41 4.92 -10.30
CA ASP A 114 -6.37 3.84 -11.29
C ASP A 114 -6.15 2.48 -10.61
N GLN A 115 -5.55 2.48 -9.42
CA GLN A 115 -5.41 1.31 -8.53
C GLN A 115 -6.44 1.30 -7.39
N TYR A 116 -7.47 2.15 -7.43
CA TYR A 116 -8.49 2.26 -6.38
C TYR A 116 -7.93 2.65 -4.99
N ILE A 117 -6.80 3.34 -4.97
CA ILE A 117 -6.16 3.89 -3.77
C ILE A 117 -6.61 5.34 -3.62
N ILE A 118 -7.64 5.58 -2.80
CA ILE A 118 -8.21 6.92 -2.60
C ILE A 118 -7.19 7.85 -1.94
N GLY A 119 -6.37 7.31 -1.05
CA GLY A 119 -5.24 8.04 -0.49
C GLY A 119 -4.75 7.50 0.84
N CYS A 120 -3.55 7.93 1.19
CA CYS A 120 -2.99 7.86 2.53
C CYS A 120 -3.27 9.17 3.28
N THR A 121 -3.44 9.08 4.60
CA THR A 121 -3.66 10.26 5.43
C THR A 121 -2.78 10.29 6.67
N GLY A 122 -2.13 11.44 6.90
CA GLY A 122 -1.43 11.76 8.14
C GLY A 122 -2.36 12.05 9.32
N ILE A 123 -3.63 12.38 9.07
CA ILE A 123 -4.59 12.77 10.12
C ILE A 123 -5.26 11.52 10.69
N VAL A 124 -4.98 11.23 11.97
CA VAL A 124 -5.55 10.09 12.68
C VAL A 124 -7.08 10.15 12.65
N GLY A 125 -7.72 9.02 12.32
CA GLY A 125 -9.18 8.91 12.24
C GLY A 125 -9.82 9.44 10.95
N SER A 126 -9.12 10.23 10.15
CA SER A 126 -9.71 10.83 8.92
C SER A 126 -10.01 9.82 7.81
N GLY A 127 -9.37 8.65 7.80
CA GLY A 127 -9.58 7.64 6.77
C GLY A 127 -10.96 6.97 6.82
N ALA A 128 -11.52 6.77 8.02
CA ALA A 128 -12.80 6.11 8.20
C ALA A 128 -13.98 6.84 7.51
N PRO A 129 -14.17 8.17 7.69
CA PRO A 129 -15.24 8.88 6.97
C PRO A 129 -15.03 8.91 5.46
N ILE A 130 -13.78 8.94 4.97
CA ILE A 130 -13.47 8.87 3.53
C ILE A 130 -13.90 7.51 2.97
N ALA A 131 -13.53 6.41 3.65
CA ALA A 131 -13.92 5.06 3.26
C ALA A 131 -15.46 4.88 3.30
N GLY A 132 -16.13 5.42 4.32
CA GLY A 132 -17.59 5.42 4.42
C GLY A 132 -18.26 6.17 3.26
N GLY A 133 -17.72 7.32 2.87
CA GLY A 133 -18.19 8.08 1.71
C GLY A 133 -17.99 7.30 0.39
N ALA A 134 -16.84 6.67 0.21
CA ALA A 134 -16.57 5.84 -0.97
C ALA A 134 -17.51 4.63 -1.06
N ALA A 135 -17.74 3.94 0.05
CA ALA A 135 -18.69 2.83 0.11
C ALA A 135 -20.12 3.28 -0.18
N LEU A 136 -20.54 4.45 0.33
CA LEU A 136 -21.84 5.02 0.01
C LEU A 136 -21.97 5.36 -1.49
N ALA A 137 -20.93 5.96 -2.07
CA ALA A 137 -20.90 6.27 -3.50
C ALA A 137 -21.01 5.00 -4.35
N ALA A 138 -20.23 3.97 -4.03
CA ALA A 138 -20.27 2.66 -4.69
C ALA A 138 -21.69 2.05 -4.65
N LYS A 139 -22.34 2.08 -3.48
CA LYS A 139 -23.73 1.62 -3.30
C LYS A 139 -24.72 2.40 -4.19
N VAL A 140 -24.61 3.72 -4.25
CA VAL A 140 -25.50 4.58 -5.05
C VAL A 140 -25.29 4.35 -6.55
N GLN A 141 -24.03 4.16 -6.96
CA GLN A 141 -23.63 3.96 -8.36
C GLN A 141 -23.79 2.49 -8.82
N LYS A 142 -24.03 1.56 -7.89
CA LYS A 142 -24.13 0.10 -8.14
C LYS A 142 -22.85 -0.47 -8.75
N THR A 143 -21.72 -0.05 -8.20
CA THR A 143 -20.37 -0.49 -8.58
C THR A 143 -19.69 -1.22 -7.44
#